data_AF-A0A822C408-F1
#
_entry.id   AF-A0A822C408-F1
#
_cell.length_a   1.000
_cell.length_b   1.000
_cell.length_c   1.000
_cell.angle_alpha   90.00
_cell.angle_beta   90.00
_cell.angle_gamma   90.00
#
_symmetry.space_group_name_H-M   'P 1'
#
loop_
_entity.id
_entity.type
_entity.pdbx_description
1 polymer ?
#
loop_
_entity_poly.entity_id
_entity_poly.type
_entity_poly.pdbx_seq_one_letter_code
_entity_poly.pdbx_strand_id
1 'polypeptide(L)'
;MPKEFSLEFKQMAFAIIDFVEKEKDGPSIPLNNVTDRLQAILGISERSVYRLKREMKKLKDEQEESVRHTRSSSSSLSPKTLSPVRRPCRPKVQLTTVEQDTIRLTFHNILKDETYPTVENLLSTLLSQYPEFPIKSKTSLHREMKILGFNGLLGLNGFHLRSLGIFKCDEVHSMDHNYFVAWMDSTASTLRAEHGNTAKIAIIMDNATWHNKLNPESEPPKRAWKKESVVEWLTARKIKFETYMTKAELIQLAFNHLPPKRIHS
;
A
#
# COMPACT_ATOMS: atom_id res chain seq x y z
N MET A 1 -24.17 -6.62 -25.03
CA MET A 1 -24.20 -8.05 -24.70
C MET A 1 -23.01 -8.39 -23.83
N PRO A 2 -23.17 -8.77 -22.55
CA PRO A 2 -22.06 -9.26 -21.75
C PRO A 2 -21.52 -10.54 -22.40
N LYS A 3 -20.23 -10.58 -22.75
CA LYS A 3 -19.58 -11.83 -23.17
C LYS A 3 -19.59 -12.78 -21.98
N GLU A 4 -20.28 -13.90 -22.14
CA GLU A 4 -20.22 -15.00 -21.19
C GLU A 4 -18.89 -15.73 -21.35
N PHE A 5 -18.26 -16.07 -20.23
CA PHE A 5 -17.05 -16.88 -20.24
C PHE A 5 -17.41 -18.35 -20.41
N SER A 6 -16.60 -19.10 -21.16
CA SER A 6 -16.73 -20.56 -21.24
C SER A 6 -16.63 -21.22 -19.86
N LEU A 7 -17.29 -22.35 -19.69
CA LEU A 7 -17.28 -23.10 -18.42
C LEU A 7 -15.87 -23.47 -17.97
N GLU A 8 -15.03 -23.96 -18.90
CA GLU A 8 -13.63 -24.32 -18.65
C GLU A 8 -12.82 -23.12 -18.13
N PHE A 9 -13.03 -21.94 -18.71
CA PHE A 9 -12.36 -20.73 -18.26
C PHE A 9 -12.81 -20.33 -16.86
N LYS A 10 -14.11 -20.45 -16.56
CA LYS A 10 -14.62 -20.15 -15.22
C LYS A 10 -14.02 -21.07 -14.16
N GLN A 11 -13.90 -22.37 -14.44
CA GLN A 11 -13.29 -23.34 -13.52
C GLN A 11 -11.82 -22.98 -13.23
N MET A 12 -11.04 -22.70 -14.29
CA MET A 12 -9.65 -22.25 -14.15
C MET A 12 -9.56 -20.93 -13.36
N ALA A 13 -10.38 -19.94 -13.70
CA ALA A 13 -10.39 -18.65 -13.03
C ALA A 13 -10.78 -18.77 -11.55
N PHE A 14 -11.74 -19.63 -11.20
CA PHE A 14 -12.12 -19.87 -9.81
C PHE A 14 -11.00 -20.53 -9.02
N ALA A 15 -10.27 -21.49 -9.60
CA ALA A 15 -9.10 -22.11 -8.95
C ALA A 15 -8.01 -21.07 -8.67
N ILE A 16 -7.71 -20.20 -9.64
CA ILE A 16 -6.73 -19.11 -9.47
C ILE A 16 -7.19 -18.10 -8.42
N ILE A 17 -8.47 -17.70 -8.43
CA ILE A 17 -9.03 -16.79 -7.43
C ILE A 17 -8.91 -17.39 -6.02
N ASP A 18 -9.29 -18.66 -5.84
CA ASP A 18 -9.21 -19.34 -4.54
C ASP A 18 -7.76 -19.43 -4.03
N PHE A 19 -6.82 -19.73 -4.93
CA PHE A 19 -5.39 -19.76 -4.63
C PHE A 19 -4.87 -18.40 -4.15
N VAL A 20 -5.10 -17.33 -4.92
CA VAL A 20 -4.62 -15.98 -4.58
C VAL A 20 -5.32 -15.44 -3.32
N GLU A 21 -6.58 -15.82 -3.08
CA GLU A 21 -7.27 -15.41 -1.86
C GLU A 21 -6.79 -16.14 -0.61
N LYS A 22 -6.38 -17.42 -0.71
CA LYS A 22 -5.75 -18.16 0.39
C LYS A 22 -4.38 -17.61 0.77
N GLU A 23 -3.64 -17.04 -0.17
CA GLU A 23 -2.36 -16.36 0.12
C GLU A 23 -2.53 -15.11 0.99
N LYS A 24 -3.74 -14.53 1.11
CA LYS A 24 -4.00 -13.37 1.98
C LYS A 24 -3.67 -13.62 3.45
N ASP A 25 -3.80 -14.87 3.89
CA ASP A 25 -3.53 -15.27 5.28
C ASP A 25 -2.06 -15.72 5.49
N GLY A 26 -1.23 -15.68 4.43
CA GLY A 26 0.19 -16.04 4.46
C GLY A 26 1.12 -14.93 4.97
N PRO A 27 2.43 -15.22 5.14
CA PRO A 27 3.41 -14.27 5.66
C PRO A 27 3.60 -13.08 4.69
N SER A 28 2.88 -12.00 5.01
CA SER A 28 3.13 -10.57 4.75
C SER A 28 4.06 -10.21 3.57
N ILE A 29 3.77 -10.71 2.37
CA ILE A 29 4.07 -9.91 1.18
C ILE A 29 3.05 -8.77 1.20
N PRO A 30 3.43 -7.50 0.89
CA PRO A 30 2.48 -6.41 0.77
C PRO A 30 1.54 -6.69 -0.42
N LEU A 31 0.48 -7.46 -0.16
CA LEU A 31 -0.53 -7.93 -1.09
C LEU A 31 -1.52 -6.80 -1.42
N ASN A 32 -1.00 -5.60 -1.69
CA ASN A 32 -1.80 -4.37 -1.77
C ASN A 32 -2.67 -4.28 -3.03
N ASN A 33 -2.74 -5.31 -3.88
CA ASN A 33 -3.90 -5.47 -4.75
C ASN A 33 -4.04 -6.90 -5.29
N VAL A 34 -4.77 -7.75 -4.54
CA VAL A 34 -5.22 -9.07 -5.03
C VAL A 34 -5.95 -8.94 -6.37
N THR A 35 -6.73 -7.88 -6.55
CA THR A 35 -7.45 -7.63 -7.80
C THR A 35 -6.50 -7.39 -8.97
N ASP A 36 -5.44 -6.60 -8.81
CA ASP A 36 -4.47 -6.33 -9.87
C ASP A 36 -3.69 -7.59 -10.26
N ARG A 37 -3.32 -8.43 -9.29
CA ARG A 37 -2.71 -9.75 -9.58
C ARG A 37 -3.64 -10.63 -10.39
N LEU A 38 -4.92 -10.68 -10.03
CA LEU A 38 -5.91 -11.46 -10.77
C LEU A 38 -6.11 -10.93 -12.20
N GLN A 39 -6.09 -9.61 -12.38
CA GLN A 39 -6.12 -9.00 -13.72
C GLN A 39 -4.90 -9.40 -14.54
N ALA A 40 -3.70 -9.33 -13.96
CA ALA A 40 -2.46 -9.68 -14.63
C ALA A 40 -2.37 -11.17 -15.00
N ILE A 41 -2.79 -12.07 -14.09
CA ILE A 41 -2.73 -13.52 -14.30
C ILE A 41 -3.76 -13.97 -15.34
N LEU A 42 -4.99 -13.46 -15.25
CA LEU A 42 -6.09 -13.90 -16.11
C LEU A 42 -6.16 -13.11 -17.43
N GLY A 43 -5.45 -11.98 -17.53
CA GLY A 43 -5.52 -11.09 -18.69
C GLY A 43 -6.91 -10.47 -18.89
N ILE A 44 -7.67 -10.29 -17.82
CA ILE A 44 -9.04 -9.74 -17.87
C ILE A 44 -9.17 -8.44 -17.10
N SER A 45 -10.17 -7.64 -17.47
CA SER A 45 -10.48 -6.40 -16.76
C SER A 45 -10.90 -6.64 -15.31
N GLU A 46 -10.63 -5.66 -14.45
CA GLU A 46 -11.09 -5.60 -13.07
C GLU A 46 -12.58 -5.95 -12.90
N ARG A 47 -13.44 -5.38 -13.76
CA ARG A 47 -14.89 -5.63 -13.73
C ARG A 47 -15.24 -7.10 -13.95
N SER A 48 -14.48 -7.79 -14.81
CA SER A 48 -14.63 -9.23 -15.05
C SER A 48 -14.19 -10.05 -13.84
N VAL A 49 -13.11 -9.64 -13.16
CA VAL A 49 -12.66 -10.27 -11.92
C VAL A 49 -13.75 -10.20 -10.85
N TYR A 50 -14.34 -9.01 -10.62
CA TYR A 50 -15.44 -8.86 -9.64
C TYR A 50 -16.67 -9.70 -9.99
N ARG A 51 -17.02 -9.77 -11.27
CA ARG A 51 -18.13 -10.61 -11.75
C ARG A 51 -17.88 -12.08 -11.42
N LEU A 52 -16.68 -12.59 -11.74
CA LEU A 52 -16.28 -13.96 -11.44
C LEU A 52 -16.27 -14.25 -9.93
N LYS A 53 -15.74 -13.34 -9.10
CA LYS A 53 -15.79 -13.48 -7.63
C LYS A 53 -17.22 -13.58 -7.10
N ARG A 54 -18.14 -12.77 -7.65
CA ARG A 54 -19.57 -12.82 -7.26
C ARG A 54 -20.21 -14.14 -7.67
N GLU A 55 -19.93 -14.64 -8.87
CA GLU A 55 -20.41 -15.96 -9.33
C GLU A 55 -19.86 -17.10 -8.47
N MET A 56 -18.56 -17.08 -8.18
CA MET A 56 -17.91 -18.07 -7.31
C MET A 56 -18.51 -18.09 -5.90
N LYS A 57 -18.82 -16.91 -5.33
CA LYS A 57 -19.47 -16.80 -4.03
C LYS A 57 -20.86 -17.43 -4.02
N LYS A 58 -21.69 -17.16 -5.04
CA LYS A 58 -23.02 -17.76 -5.16
C LYS A 58 -22.97 -19.29 -5.18
N LEU A 59 -22.03 -19.86 -5.94
CA LEU A 59 -21.86 -21.31 -6.00
C LEU A 59 -21.45 -21.92 -4.65
N LYS A 60 -20.58 -21.24 -3.89
CA LYS A 60 -20.21 -21.66 -2.53
C LYS A 60 -21.42 -21.60 -1.58
N ASP A 61 -22.20 -20.51 -1.64
CA ASP A 61 -23.40 -20.34 -0.82
C ASP A 61 -24.47 -21.43 -1.13
N GLU A 62 -24.70 -21.74 -2.41
CA GLU A 62 -25.61 -22.81 -2.85
C GLU A 62 -25.15 -24.21 -2.39
N GLN A 63 -23.84 -24.47 -2.46
CA GLN A 63 -23.26 -25.72 -1.98
C GLN A 63 -23.42 -25.88 -0.47
N GLU A 64 -23.20 -24.81 0.32
CA GLU A 64 -23.40 -24.83 1.77
C GLU A 64 -24.87 -25.06 2.16
N GLU A 65 -25.82 -24.46 1.44
CA GLU A 65 -27.26 -24.65 1.68
C GLU A 65 -27.68 -26.11 1.45
N SER A 66 -27.16 -26.74 0.39
CA SER A 66 -27.44 -28.16 0.07
C SER A 66 -26.94 -29.14 1.16
N VAL A 67 -25.80 -28.83 1.79
CA VAL A 67 -25.22 -29.64 2.88
C VAL A 67 -26.03 -29.49 4.17
N ARG A 68 -26.65 -28.33 4.40
CA ARG A 68 -27.53 -28.11 5.56
C ARG A 68 -28.85 -28.89 5.45
N HIS A 69 -29.43 -28.96 4.26
CA HIS A 69 -30.67 -29.71 4.05
C HIS A 69 -30.48 -31.23 4.16
N THR A 70 -29.35 -31.77 3.71
CA THR A 70 -29.08 -33.22 3.78
C THR A 70 -28.73 -33.71 5.19
N ARG A 71 -28.15 -32.86 6.04
CA ARG A 71 -27.85 -33.20 7.45
C ARG A 71 -29.05 -33.11 8.39
N SER A 72 -30.18 -32.57 7.93
CA SER A 72 -31.38 -32.40 8.77
C SER A 72 -32.27 -33.65 8.82
N SER A 73 -31.90 -34.74 8.13
CA SER A 73 -32.76 -35.93 7.97
C SER A 73 -32.16 -37.25 8.48
N SER A 74 -30.98 -37.26 9.11
CA SER A 74 -30.44 -38.49 9.73
C SER A 74 -29.56 -38.22 10.97
N SER A 75 -29.83 -38.96 12.06
CA SER A 75 -29.22 -38.93 13.42
C SER A 75 -29.65 -37.73 14.30
N SER A 76 -30.40 -37.84 15.41
CA SER A 76 -30.42 -38.76 16.56
C SER A 76 -29.06 -38.94 17.27
N LEU A 77 -28.97 -38.30 18.45
CA LEU A 77 -28.08 -38.54 19.59
C LEU A 77 -26.57 -38.41 19.33
N SER A 78 -26.06 -37.18 19.50
CA SER A 78 -24.69 -36.94 19.99
C SER A 78 -24.69 -35.72 20.93
N PRO A 79 -23.78 -35.68 21.94
CA PRO A 79 -23.83 -34.69 23.00
C PRO A 79 -23.57 -33.30 22.42
N LYS A 80 -24.47 -32.36 22.72
CA LYS A 80 -24.34 -30.94 22.39
C LYS A 80 -23.06 -30.39 23.04
N THR A 81 -21.94 -30.41 22.34
CA THR A 81 -20.89 -29.41 22.57
C THR A 81 -21.53 -28.06 22.32
N LEU A 82 -21.79 -27.31 23.39
CA LEU A 82 -22.32 -25.97 23.35
C LEU A 82 -21.52 -25.17 22.33
N SER A 83 -22.17 -24.86 21.20
CA SER A 83 -21.64 -23.96 20.19
C SER A 83 -21.12 -22.72 20.91
N PRO A 84 -19.93 -22.19 20.56
CA PRO A 84 -19.38 -21.01 21.23
C PRO A 84 -20.45 -19.93 21.20
N VAL A 85 -20.92 -19.53 22.38
CA VAL A 85 -21.88 -18.44 22.52
C VAL A 85 -21.27 -17.25 21.79
N ARG A 86 -21.82 -16.94 20.60
CA ARG A 86 -21.38 -15.82 19.78
C ARG A 86 -21.58 -14.59 20.64
N ARG A 87 -20.49 -14.08 21.22
CA ARG A 87 -20.54 -12.85 22.01
C ARG A 87 -21.14 -11.77 21.11
N PRO A 88 -22.19 -11.07 21.54
CA PRO A 88 -22.79 -10.02 20.75
C PRO A 88 -21.70 -9.05 20.31
N CYS A 89 -21.63 -8.83 19.00
CA CYS A 89 -20.63 -7.97 18.38
C CYS A 89 -20.87 -6.56 18.93
N ARG A 90 -19.98 -6.06 19.80
CA ARG A 90 -20.12 -4.72 20.37
C ARG A 90 -20.20 -3.70 19.22
N PRO A 91 -21.12 -2.72 19.28
CA PRO A 91 -21.24 -1.69 18.26
C PRO A 91 -19.89 -0.99 18.10
N LYS A 92 -19.45 -0.83 16.85
CA LYS A 92 -18.24 -0.09 16.51
C LYS A 92 -18.53 1.38 16.77
N VAL A 93 -17.86 1.97 17.75
CA VAL A 93 -17.86 3.43 17.94
C VAL A 93 -17.30 4.03 16.65
N GLN A 94 -18.10 4.84 15.96
CA GLN A 94 -17.65 5.61 14.81
C GLN A 94 -17.36 7.02 15.32
N LEU A 95 -16.10 7.43 15.22
CA LEU A 95 -15.72 8.80 15.51
C LEU A 95 -16.28 9.74 14.44
N THR A 96 -16.73 10.90 14.88
CA THR A 96 -17.02 12.04 14.01
C THR A 96 -15.72 12.62 13.43
N THR A 97 -15.81 13.35 12.32
CA THR A 97 -14.65 14.02 11.70
C THR A 97 -13.93 14.94 12.68
N VAL A 98 -14.67 15.66 13.52
CA VAL A 98 -14.10 16.57 14.52
C VAL A 98 -13.24 15.83 15.52
N GLU A 99 -13.70 14.68 16.02
CA GLU A 99 -12.93 13.89 17.00
C GLU A 99 -11.68 13.26 16.37
N GLN A 100 -11.76 12.87 15.10
CA GLN A 100 -10.60 12.38 14.34
C GLN A 100 -9.53 13.47 14.19
N ASP A 101 -9.94 14.71 13.90
CA ASP A 101 -9.02 15.85 13.81
C ASP A 101 -8.41 16.21 15.16
N THR A 102 -9.18 16.09 16.25
CA THR A 102 -8.64 16.24 17.61
C THR A 102 -7.53 15.23 17.90
N ILE A 103 -7.68 13.96 17.49
CA ILE A 103 -6.63 12.94 17.63
C ILE A 103 -5.38 13.36 16.85
N ARG A 104 -5.53 13.80 15.60
CA ARG A 104 -4.41 14.26 14.75
C ARG A 104 -3.69 15.45 15.39
N LEU A 105 -4.43 16.46 15.83
CA LEU A 105 -3.85 17.68 16.41
C LEU A 105 -3.10 17.36 17.70
N THR A 106 -3.69 16.56 18.59
CA THR A 106 -3.05 16.16 19.85
C THR A 106 -1.78 15.37 19.59
N PHE A 107 -1.82 14.45 18.61
CA PHE A 107 -0.64 13.70 18.18
C PHE A 107 0.48 14.62 17.68
N HIS A 108 0.15 15.61 16.84
CA HIS A 108 1.11 16.61 16.36
C HIS A 108 1.66 17.50 17.46
N ASN A 109 0.87 17.88 18.46
CA ASN A 109 1.34 18.68 19.58
C ASN A 109 2.34 17.90 20.44
N ILE A 110 2.06 16.63 20.74
CA ILE A 110 2.99 15.75 21.47
C ILE A 110 4.33 15.63 20.73
N LEU A 111 4.29 15.52 19.39
CA LEU A 111 5.48 15.51 18.55
C LEU A 111 6.25 16.84 18.56
N LYS A 112 5.57 17.98 18.69
CA LYS A 112 6.22 19.31 18.79
C LYS A 112 7.00 19.47 20.08
N ASP A 113 6.52 18.87 21.17
CA ASP A 113 7.15 18.94 22.49
C ASP A 113 8.39 18.02 22.62
N GLU A 114 8.88 17.46 21.50
CA GLU A 114 9.97 16.47 21.44
C GLU A 114 9.73 15.21 22.28
N THR A 115 8.51 15.04 22.81
CA THR A 115 8.12 13.87 23.58
C THR A 115 7.67 12.75 22.66
N TYR A 116 8.01 11.53 23.03
CA TYR A 116 7.66 10.36 22.26
C TYR A 116 6.14 10.13 22.32
N PRO A 117 5.38 10.23 21.21
CA PRO A 117 3.97 9.92 21.26
C PRO A 117 3.85 8.42 21.47
N THR A 118 3.32 8.00 22.62
CA THR A 118 2.87 6.63 22.85
C THR A 118 1.35 6.63 22.82
N VAL A 119 0.71 5.48 22.54
CA VAL A 119 -0.76 5.37 22.62
C VAL A 119 -1.25 5.75 24.02
N GLU A 120 -0.45 5.45 25.04
CA GLU A 120 -0.73 5.82 26.43
C GLU A 120 -0.59 7.31 26.68
N ASN A 121 0.50 7.94 26.23
CA ASN A 121 0.68 9.39 26.35
C ASN A 121 -0.46 10.12 25.61
N LEU A 122 -0.74 9.73 24.36
CA LEU A 122 -1.82 10.31 23.57
C LEU A 122 -3.19 10.16 24.24
N LEU A 123 -3.49 8.98 24.79
CA LEU A 123 -4.75 8.76 25.51
C LEU A 123 -4.84 9.61 26.78
N SER A 124 -3.75 9.70 27.54
CA SER A 124 -3.69 10.52 28.76
C SER A 124 -3.85 12.01 28.44
N THR A 125 -3.18 12.53 27.40
CA THR A 125 -3.32 13.91 26.95
C THR A 125 -4.72 14.20 26.43
N LEU A 126 -5.29 13.29 25.61
CA LEU A 126 -6.66 13.43 25.09
C LEU A 126 -7.69 13.48 26.22
N LEU A 127 -7.61 12.56 27.20
CA LEU A 127 -8.56 12.53 28.31
C LEU A 127 -8.36 13.69 29.29
N SER A 128 -7.12 14.21 29.42
CA SER A 128 -6.84 15.39 30.24
C SER A 128 -7.37 16.68 29.60
N GLN A 129 -7.26 16.83 28.29
CA GLN A 129 -7.73 18.03 27.57
C GLN A 129 -9.23 17.95 27.24
N TYR A 130 -9.74 16.74 26.99
CA TYR A 130 -11.12 16.48 26.57
C TYR A 130 -11.69 15.30 27.39
N PRO A 131 -12.17 15.54 28.63
CA PRO A 131 -12.69 14.48 29.50
C PRO A 131 -13.88 13.69 28.90
N GLU A 132 -14.66 14.33 28.04
CA GLU A 132 -15.84 13.76 27.37
C GLU A 132 -15.50 13.01 26.06
N PHE A 133 -14.22 12.81 25.74
CA PHE A 133 -13.84 12.12 24.50
C PHE A 133 -14.38 10.68 24.49
N PRO A 134 -14.98 10.21 23.37
CA PRO A 134 -15.72 8.93 23.34
C PRO A 134 -14.82 7.70 23.53
N ILE A 135 -13.52 7.83 23.27
CA ILE A 135 -12.56 6.74 23.35
C ILE A 135 -11.84 6.78 24.69
N LYS A 136 -12.11 5.79 25.53
CA LYS A 136 -11.50 5.66 26.87
C LYS A 136 -10.49 4.50 26.98
N SER A 137 -10.29 3.73 25.91
CA SER A 137 -9.40 2.55 25.94
C SER A 137 -8.27 2.64 24.92
N LYS A 138 -7.08 2.18 25.33
CA LYS A 138 -5.88 2.12 24.48
C LYS A 138 -6.14 1.33 23.19
N THR A 139 -6.85 0.21 23.28
CA THR A 139 -7.16 -0.65 22.13
C THR A 139 -8.08 0.02 21.12
N SER A 140 -9.08 0.79 21.59
CA SER A 140 -9.98 1.52 20.70
C SER A 140 -9.26 2.69 20.04
N LEU A 141 -8.45 3.45 20.79
CA LEU A 141 -7.64 4.54 20.25
C LEU A 141 -6.68 4.03 19.18
N HIS A 142 -5.95 2.95 19.47
CA HIS A 142 -5.04 2.32 18.52
C HIS A 142 -5.75 1.88 17.23
N ARG A 143 -6.97 1.34 17.33
CA ARG A 143 -7.76 0.95 16.15
C ARG A 143 -8.16 2.16 15.31
N GLU A 144 -8.57 3.26 15.94
CA GLU A 144 -8.91 4.49 15.22
C GLU A 144 -7.68 5.15 14.60
N MET A 145 -6.53 5.15 15.29
CA MET A 145 -5.28 5.62 14.71
C MET A 145 -4.90 4.83 13.44
N LYS A 146 -5.13 3.52 13.41
CA LYS A 146 -4.95 2.71 12.19
C LYS A 146 -5.87 3.16 11.05
N ILE A 147 -7.14 3.44 11.35
CA ILE A 147 -8.11 3.96 10.36
C ILE A 147 -7.66 5.33 9.84
N LEU A 148 -7.09 6.17 10.69
CA LEU A 148 -6.56 7.49 10.32
C LEU A 148 -5.24 7.46 9.53
N GLY A 149 -4.68 6.27 9.27
CA GLY A 149 -3.47 6.11 8.46
C GLY A 149 -2.16 6.00 9.25
N PHE A 150 -2.19 5.98 10.58
CA PHE A 150 -0.99 5.82 11.42
C PHE A 150 -0.49 4.36 11.50
N ASN A 151 -0.73 3.55 10.47
CA ASN A 151 -0.53 2.10 10.45
C ASN A 151 0.91 1.63 10.66
N GLY A 152 1.90 2.43 10.23
CA GLY A 152 3.33 2.12 10.35
C GLY A 152 3.96 2.52 11.69
N LEU A 153 3.20 3.22 12.55
CA LEU A 153 3.73 3.86 13.75
C LEU A 153 3.42 3.09 15.04
N LEU A 154 2.76 1.94 14.98
CA LEU A 154 2.14 1.33 16.16
C LEU A 154 2.76 -0.04 16.50
N GLY A 155 3.99 -0.01 17.03
CA GLY A 155 4.63 -1.16 17.68
C GLY A 155 4.20 -1.28 19.15
N LEU A 156 4.13 -2.52 19.66
CA LEU A 156 3.67 -2.85 21.02
C LEU A 156 4.50 -2.25 22.17
N ASN A 157 5.71 -1.75 21.90
CA ASN A 157 6.68 -1.30 22.92
C ASN A 157 7.12 0.16 22.74
N GLY A 158 6.17 1.01 22.36
CA GLY A 158 6.49 2.36 21.91
C GLY A 158 6.80 2.37 20.43
N PHE A 159 6.72 3.55 19.83
CA PHE A 159 7.02 3.66 18.43
C PHE A 159 8.56 3.58 18.29
N HIS A 160 9.06 3.17 17.13
CA HIS A 160 10.47 3.36 16.77
C HIS A 160 10.49 4.40 15.66
N LEU A 161 10.44 5.66 16.06
CA LEU A 161 10.54 6.82 15.20
C LEU A 161 11.69 7.68 15.68
N ARG A 162 12.90 7.15 15.61
CA ARG A 162 14.09 8.02 15.63
C ARG A 162 14.39 8.65 14.27
N SER A 163 13.66 8.28 13.21
CA SER A 163 13.93 8.80 11.87
C SER A 163 12.71 9.38 11.16
N LEU A 164 11.68 9.81 11.90
CA LEU A 164 10.67 10.70 11.32
C LEU A 164 11.20 12.14 11.40
N GLY A 165 12.18 12.42 10.54
CA GLY A 165 12.27 13.75 9.95
C GLY A 165 11.00 13.92 9.13
N ILE A 166 9.88 14.25 9.78
CA ILE A 166 8.76 14.88 9.09
C ILE A 166 9.41 16.07 8.41
N PHE A 167 9.39 16.11 7.07
CA PHE A 167 9.62 17.36 6.35
C PHE A 167 8.72 18.39 7.02
N LYS A 168 9.28 19.21 7.93
CA LYS A 168 8.63 20.44 8.37
C LYS A 168 8.66 21.34 7.14
N CYS A 169 7.69 21.14 6.27
CA CYS A 169 7.45 21.98 5.12
C CYS A 169 6.64 23.20 5.59
N ASP A 170 7.13 23.85 6.65
CA ASP A 170 6.51 25.04 7.22
C ASP A 170 6.93 26.28 6.40
N GLU A 171 8.02 26.15 5.63
CA GLU A 171 8.47 27.15 4.68
C GLU A 171 8.04 26.75 3.27
N VAL A 172 7.63 27.74 2.48
CA VAL A 172 7.24 27.63 1.07
C VAL A 172 8.47 27.33 0.21
N HIS A 173 9.10 26.19 0.46
CA HIS A 173 10.17 25.70 -0.38
C HIS A 173 9.53 25.09 -1.62
N SER A 174 10.02 25.54 -2.77
CA SER A 174 9.74 24.87 -4.04
C SER A 174 10.10 23.40 -3.84
N MET A 175 9.11 22.50 -3.99
CA MET A 175 9.29 21.04 -3.90
C MET A 175 10.20 20.57 -5.04
N ASP A 176 11.48 20.88 -4.92
CA ASP A 176 12.50 20.63 -5.91
C ASP A 176 13.38 19.45 -5.50
N HIS A 177 13.93 18.80 -6.51
CA HIS A 177 14.76 17.62 -6.31
C HIS A 177 16.07 17.92 -5.56
N ASN A 178 16.65 19.10 -5.75
CA ASN A 178 17.94 19.43 -5.15
C ASN A 178 17.80 19.56 -3.63
N TYR A 179 16.70 20.15 -3.17
CA TYR A 179 16.34 20.23 -1.77
C TYR A 179 16.12 18.84 -1.18
N PHE A 180 15.41 17.96 -1.90
CA PHE A 180 15.24 16.57 -1.46
C PHE A 180 16.56 15.82 -1.31
N VAL A 181 17.49 15.96 -2.27
CA VAL A 181 18.81 15.32 -2.18
C VAL A 181 19.60 15.87 -0.99
N ALA A 182 19.64 17.20 -0.83
CA ALA A 182 20.32 17.83 0.31
C ALA A 182 19.73 17.36 1.65
N TRP A 183 18.41 17.25 1.73
CA TRP A 183 17.71 16.73 2.90
C TRP A 183 18.03 15.25 3.14
N MET A 184 18.01 14.40 2.11
CA MET A 184 18.34 12.97 2.23
C MET A 184 19.79 12.77 2.70
N ASP A 185 20.74 13.52 2.15
CA ASP A 185 22.15 13.42 2.51
C ASP A 185 22.39 13.87 3.96
N SER A 186 21.75 14.97 4.37
CA SER A 186 21.79 15.46 5.75
C SER A 186 21.18 14.43 6.71
N THR A 187 19.97 13.93 6.39
CA THR A 187 19.26 12.95 7.20
C THR A 187 20.04 11.65 7.32
N ALA A 188 20.59 11.13 6.21
CA ALA A 188 21.41 9.92 6.22
C ALA A 188 22.69 10.09 7.04
N SER A 189 23.33 11.27 6.96
CA SER A 189 24.53 11.58 7.74
C SER A 189 24.24 11.60 9.23
N THR A 190 23.16 12.27 9.64
CA THR A 190 22.69 12.30 11.04
C THR A 190 22.37 10.89 11.54
N LEU A 191 21.59 10.11 10.78
CA LEU A 191 21.22 8.75 11.19
C LEU A 191 22.45 7.83 11.34
N ARG A 192 23.46 7.97 10.47
CA ARG A 192 24.71 7.22 10.59
C ARG A 192 25.55 7.67 11.78
N ALA A 193 25.57 8.96 12.10
CA ALA A 193 26.28 9.48 13.27
C ALA A 193 25.65 8.95 14.57
N GLU A 194 24.32 8.88 14.64
CA GLU A 194 23.60 8.43 15.83
C GLU A 194 23.62 6.91 16.05
N HIS A 195 23.51 6.14 14.96
CA HIS A 195 23.35 4.68 15.05
C HIS A 195 24.60 3.89 14.65
N GLY A 196 25.65 4.57 14.20
CA GLY A 196 26.87 3.97 13.69
C GLY A 196 26.72 3.46 12.25
N ASN A 197 27.86 3.34 11.55
CA ASN A 197 27.90 2.95 10.13
C ASN A 197 27.43 1.51 9.85
N THR A 198 27.27 0.67 10.86
CA THR A 198 26.85 -0.73 10.73
C THR A 198 25.35 -0.93 10.91
N ALA A 199 24.61 0.08 11.33
CA ALA A 199 23.18 -0.03 11.54
C ALA A 199 22.43 -0.13 10.20
N LYS A 200 21.54 -1.11 10.10
CA LYS A 200 20.62 -1.22 8.95
C LYS A 200 19.48 -0.24 9.16
N ILE A 201 19.46 0.80 8.35
CA ILE A 201 18.43 1.85 8.37
C ILE A 201 17.48 1.62 7.19
N ALA A 202 16.18 1.63 7.46
CA ALA A 202 15.15 1.58 6.43
C ALA A 202 14.43 2.93 6.37
N ILE A 203 14.41 3.55 5.20
CA ILE A 203 13.71 4.80 4.93
C ILE A 203 12.50 4.48 4.05
N ILE A 204 11.30 4.81 4.52
CA ILE A 204 10.05 4.60 3.78
C ILE A 204 9.57 5.98 3.34
N MET A 205 9.42 6.17 2.03
CA MET A 205 8.95 7.43 1.43
C MET A 205 7.79 7.13 0.46
N ASP A 206 6.97 8.13 0.18
CA ASP A 206 6.00 8.08 -0.90
C ASP A 206 6.68 8.22 -2.28
N ASN A 207 5.94 7.98 -3.36
CA ASN A 207 6.46 8.09 -4.74
C ASN A 207 6.21 9.49 -5.32
N ALA A 208 6.71 10.53 -4.65
CA ALA A 208 6.58 11.90 -5.13
C ALA A 208 7.45 12.15 -6.38
N THR A 209 6.98 13.01 -7.28
CA THR A 209 7.64 13.28 -8.56
C THR A 209 9.04 13.89 -8.41
N TRP A 210 9.27 14.65 -7.35
CA TRP A 210 10.55 15.30 -7.06
C TRP A 210 11.58 14.36 -6.39
N HIS A 211 11.16 13.18 -5.90
CA HIS A 211 12.10 12.14 -5.44
C HIS A 211 12.93 11.58 -6.59
N ASN A 212 12.37 11.54 -7.78
CA ASN A 212 12.98 10.92 -8.95
C ASN A 212 13.52 11.99 -9.89
N LYS A 213 14.82 12.32 -9.79
CA LYS A 213 15.51 12.93 -10.92
C LYS A 213 15.93 11.83 -11.86
N LEU A 214 15.12 11.62 -12.88
CA LEU A 214 15.67 11.11 -14.13
C LEU A 214 16.70 12.17 -14.55
N ASN A 215 17.99 11.87 -14.39
CA ASN A 215 19.02 12.65 -15.05
C ASN A 215 18.61 12.78 -16.54
N PRO A 216 18.80 13.91 -17.21
CA PRO A 216 18.53 14.03 -18.65
C PRO A 216 19.25 12.91 -19.45
N GLU A 217 20.38 12.45 -18.91
CA GLU A 217 21.18 11.32 -19.39
C GLU A 217 20.63 9.92 -19.05
N SER A 218 19.55 9.82 -18.31
CA SER A 218 18.86 8.57 -17.97
C SER A 218 17.41 8.56 -18.44
N GLU A 219 16.86 9.72 -18.80
CA GLU A 219 15.50 9.81 -19.29
C GLU A 219 15.41 9.25 -20.72
N PRO A 220 14.58 8.22 -20.96
CA PRO A 220 14.33 7.78 -22.33
C PRO A 220 13.65 8.88 -23.13
N PRO A 221 13.92 8.97 -24.43
CA PRO A 221 13.23 9.92 -25.29
C PRO A 221 11.72 9.67 -25.25
N LYS A 222 10.96 10.72 -24.97
CA LYS A 222 9.49 10.66 -24.90
C LYS A 222 8.89 10.75 -26.29
N ARG A 223 7.69 10.18 -26.47
CA ARG A 223 6.93 10.30 -27.73
C ARG A 223 6.70 11.75 -28.18
N ALA A 224 6.70 12.71 -27.25
CA ALA A 224 6.54 14.13 -27.54
C ALA A 224 7.82 14.82 -28.05
N TRP A 225 9.01 14.23 -27.91
CA TRP A 225 10.27 14.86 -28.34
C TRP A 225 10.34 15.06 -29.86
N LYS A 226 11.04 16.11 -30.33
CA LYS A 226 11.32 16.27 -31.76
C LYS A 226 12.28 15.19 -32.25
N LYS A 227 12.21 14.81 -33.53
CA LYS A 227 13.09 13.78 -34.11
C LYS A 227 14.58 14.12 -33.88
N GLU A 228 14.93 15.39 -34.05
CA GLU A 228 16.28 15.94 -33.81
C GLU A 228 16.77 15.65 -32.39
N SER A 229 15.97 15.93 -31.35
CA SER A 229 16.34 15.67 -29.96
C SER A 229 16.54 14.18 -29.65
N VAL A 230 15.79 13.29 -30.32
CA VAL A 230 16.00 11.84 -30.21
C VAL A 230 17.31 11.41 -30.87
N VAL A 231 17.64 12.01 -32.01
CA VAL A 231 18.93 11.80 -32.71
C VAL A 231 20.11 12.27 -31.87
N GLU A 232 20.02 13.46 -31.26
CA GLU A 232 21.03 13.97 -30.33
C GLU A 232 21.24 13.01 -29.14
N TRP A 233 20.14 12.51 -28.56
CA TRP A 233 20.16 11.56 -27.45
C TRP A 233 20.86 10.23 -27.81
N LEU A 234 20.59 9.69 -29.01
CA LEU A 234 21.22 8.48 -29.53
C LEU A 234 22.70 8.70 -29.83
N THR A 235 23.03 9.86 -30.43
CA THR A 235 24.39 10.26 -30.77
C THR A 235 25.25 10.43 -29.52
N ALA A 236 24.73 11.11 -28.48
CA ALA A 236 25.40 11.29 -27.19
C ALA A 236 25.75 9.94 -26.52
N ARG A 237 24.93 8.90 -26.75
CA ARG A 237 25.16 7.53 -26.24
C ARG A 237 25.93 6.63 -27.20
N LYS A 238 26.42 7.16 -28.31
CA LYS A 238 27.14 6.40 -29.35
C LYS A 238 26.33 5.21 -29.88
N ILE A 239 25.00 5.32 -29.91
CA ILE A 239 24.11 4.30 -30.47
C ILE A 239 24.01 4.56 -31.97
N LYS A 240 24.31 3.53 -32.78
CA LYS A 240 24.23 3.63 -34.24
C LYS A 240 22.76 3.61 -34.67
N PHE A 241 22.38 4.51 -35.56
CA PHE A 241 21.05 4.57 -36.18
C PHE A 241 21.20 4.96 -37.66
N GLU A 242 20.19 4.66 -38.46
CA GLU A 242 20.17 5.00 -39.88
C GLU A 242 19.42 6.32 -40.10
N THR A 243 19.92 7.18 -40.99
CA THR A 243 19.37 8.53 -41.22
C THR A 243 17.93 8.51 -41.76
N TYR A 244 17.54 7.43 -42.46
CA TYR A 244 16.19 7.26 -42.98
C TYR A 244 15.18 6.74 -41.95
N MET A 245 15.61 6.36 -40.74
CA MET A 245 14.68 5.87 -39.71
C MET A 245 13.64 6.92 -39.34
N THR A 246 12.42 6.45 -39.15
CA THR A 246 11.30 7.23 -38.64
C THR A 246 11.50 7.55 -37.17
N LYS A 247 10.82 8.59 -36.67
CA LYS A 247 10.86 8.94 -35.24
C LYS A 247 10.43 7.77 -34.34
N ALA A 248 9.46 6.95 -34.79
CA ALA A 248 8.99 5.80 -34.03
C ALA A 248 10.09 4.73 -33.88
N GLU A 249 10.80 4.42 -34.96
CA GLU A 249 11.92 3.47 -34.96
C GLU A 249 13.08 3.97 -34.09
N LEU A 250 13.43 5.26 -34.17
CA LEU A 250 14.47 5.86 -33.33
C LEU A 250 14.12 5.80 -31.84
N ILE A 251 12.85 6.03 -31.49
CA ILE A 251 12.37 5.90 -30.11
C ILE A 251 12.44 4.44 -29.65
N GLN A 252 12.03 3.49 -30.49
CA GLN A 252 12.09 2.06 -30.16
C GLN A 252 13.54 1.59 -29.96
N LEU A 253 14.45 2.05 -30.82
CA LEU A 253 15.89 1.80 -30.68
C LEU A 253 16.42 2.35 -29.35
N ALA A 254 16.03 3.57 -28.97
CA ALA A 254 16.42 4.15 -27.69
C ALA A 254 15.90 3.33 -26.50
N PHE A 255 14.66 2.82 -26.56
CA PHE A 255 14.11 1.94 -25.52
C PHE A 255 14.87 0.62 -25.37
N ASN A 256 15.31 0.02 -26.49
CA ASN A 256 16.08 -1.22 -26.48
C ASN A 256 17.47 -1.07 -25.85
N HIS A 257 18.02 0.14 -25.85
CA HIS A 257 19.34 0.45 -25.28
C HIS A 257 19.28 1.09 -23.88
N LEU A 258 18.12 1.11 -23.22
CA LEU A 258 18.04 1.54 -21.83
C LEU A 258 18.79 0.57 -20.92
N PRO A 259 19.57 1.05 -19.93
CA PRO A 259 20.15 0.18 -18.94
C PRO A 259 19.03 -0.62 -18.23
N PRO A 260 19.24 -1.91 -17.95
CA PRO A 260 18.25 -2.70 -17.24
C PRO A 260 17.93 -2.01 -15.92
N LYS A 261 16.63 -1.82 -15.63
CA LYS A 261 16.20 -1.30 -14.33
C LYS A 261 16.87 -2.17 -13.26
N ARG A 262 17.72 -1.57 -12.43
CA ARG A 262 18.28 -2.26 -11.26
C ARG A 262 17.12 -2.61 -10.35
N ILE A 263 16.63 -3.84 -10.47
CA ILE A 263 15.75 -4.43 -9.47
C ILE A 263 16.69 -4.77 -8.33
N HIS A 264 16.69 -3.93 -7.29
CA HIS A 264 17.38 -4.26 -6.05
C HIS A 264 16.64 -5.47 -5.44
N SER A 265 17.27 -6.64 -5.55
CA SER A 265 16.87 -7.90 -4.91
C SER A 265 17.23 -7.91 -3.44
#